data_AF-A0A6N8L160-F1
#
_entry.id   AF-A0A6N8L160-F1
#
_cell.length_a   1.000
_cell.length_b   1.000
_cell.length_c   1.000
_cell.angle_alpha   90.00
_cell.angle_beta   90.00
_cell.angle_gamma   90.00
#
_symmetry.space_group_name_H-M   'P 1'
#
loop_
_entity.id
_entity.type
_entity.pdbx_description
1 polymer ?
#
loop_
_entity_poly.entity_id
_entity_poly.type
_entity_poly.pdbx_seq_one_letter_code
_entity_poly.pdbx_strand_id
1 'polypeptide(L)'
;MWFRYCWIGFALLCFSCKTSYTVLNKGISGHNSANLLARVDRDVNAFHPDLVLLMVGTNDMINSKKFLSNAQYLRNVKGIVDKLRQANPKVKIVMASILPVEEEYLFQRH
;
A
#
# COMPACT_ATOMS: atom_id res chain seq x y z
N MET A 1 34.16 -48.92 33.36
CA MET A 1 32.90 -48.20 33.04
C MET A 1 33.29 -47.01 32.18
N TRP A 2 33.24 -47.18 30.85
CA TRP A 2 33.73 -46.20 29.87
C TRP A 2 32.55 -45.46 29.23
N PHE A 3 32.51 -44.14 29.39
CA PHE A 3 31.60 -43.27 28.65
C PHE A 3 31.99 -43.24 27.17
N ARG A 4 31.02 -43.47 26.27
CA ARG A 4 31.12 -43.11 24.85
C ARG A 4 29.90 -42.30 24.46
N TYR A 5 30.11 -40.99 24.30
CA TYR A 5 29.21 -40.10 23.58
C TYR A 5 29.14 -40.55 22.11
N CYS A 6 27.93 -40.71 21.58
CA CYS A 6 27.68 -40.82 20.15
C CYS A 6 26.70 -39.71 19.75
N TRP A 7 27.26 -38.58 19.31
CA TRP A 7 26.53 -37.53 18.60
C TRP A 7 26.70 -37.77 17.10
N ILE A 8 25.70 -38.34 16.41
CA ILE A 8 25.49 -38.10 14.98
C ILE A 8 23.99 -38.17 14.70
N GLY A 9 23.35 -37.00 14.66
CA GLY A 9 21.99 -36.81 14.17
C GLY A 9 21.93 -35.48 13.44
N PHE A 10 22.68 -35.38 12.34
CA PHE A 10 22.63 -34.24 11.42
C PHE A 10 21.31 -34.28 10.66
N ALA A 11 20.22 -33.85 11.32
CA ALA A 11 19.00 -33.52 10.63
C ALA A 11 19.25 -32.21 9.87
N LEU A 12 19.57 -32.36 8.58
CA LEU A 12 19.44 -31.32 7.57
C LEU A 12 17.97 -30.87 7.54
N LEU A 13 17.58 -30.06 8.51
CA LEU A 13 16.45 -29.15 8.39
C LEU A 13 16.89 -28.03 7.46
N CYS A 14 17.00 -28.35 6.17
CA CYS A 14 16.84 -27.37 5.12
C CYS A 14 15.39 -26.89 5.17
N PHE A 15 15.06 -26.06 6.16
CA PHE A 15 13.96 -25.13 6.05
C PHE A 15 14.33 -24.18 4.91
N SER A 16 13.99 -24.56 3.68
CA SER A 16 13.80 -23.58 2.63
C SER A 16 12.66 -22.68 3.10
N CYS A 17 13.01 -21.60 3.80
CA CYS A 17 12.07 -20.57 4.19
C CYS A 17 11.65 -19.84 2.92
N LYS A 18 10.69 -20.42 2.18
CA LYS A 18 9.98 -19.71 1.14
C LYS A 18 9.09 -18.68 1.84
N THR A 19 9.56 -17.45 1.95
CA THR A 19 8.71 -16.33 2.34
C THR A 19 7.69 -16.10 1.23
N SER A 20 6.44 -16.53 1.46
CA SER A 20 5.33 -16.29 0.55
C SER A 20 4.69 -14.95 0.90
N TYR A 21 4.57 -14.06 -0.09
CA TYR A 21 3.86 -12.78 0.06
C TYR A 21 2.58 -12.82 -0.77
N THR A 22 1.50 -12.28 -0.23
CA THR A 22 0.25 -12.06 -0.98
C THR A 22 0.15 -10.60 -1.36
N VAL A 23 0.07 -10.30 -2.66
CA VAL A 23 -0.07 -8.94 -3.16
C VAL A 23 -1.49 -8.73 -3.67
N LEU A 24 -2.18 -7.72 -3.15
CA LEU A 24 -3.55 -7.38 -3.54
C LEU A 24 -3.57 -6.00 -4.19
N ASN A 25 -3.98 -5.94 -5.46
CA ASN A 25 -4.23 -4.66 -6.11
C ASN A 25 -5.62 -4.14 -5.74
N LYS A 26 -5.67 -2.96 -5.12
CA LYS A 26 -6.91 -2.27 -4.72
C LYS A 26 -7.03 -0.89 -5.39
N GLY A 27 -6.24 -0.62 -6.43
CA GLY A 27 -6.36 0.56 -7.26
C GLY A 27 -7.62 0.52 -8.14
N ILE A 28 -8.24 1.67 -8.38
CA ILE A 28 -9.36 1.82 -9.32
C ILE A 28 -9.04 3.00 -10.23
N SER A 29 -9.12 2.78 -11.55
CA SER A 29 -8.82 3.80 -12.54
C SER A 29 -9.72 5.03 -12.36
N GLY A 30 -9.14 6.22 -12.49
CA GLY A 30 -9.87 7.50 -12.37
C GLY A 30 -10.33 7.88 -10.96
N HIS A 31 -9.99 7.11 -9.92
CA HIS A 31 -10.27 7.49 -8.53
C HIS A 31 -9.26 8.53 -8.03
N ASN A 32 -9.75 9.50 -7.27
CA ASN A 32 -8.94 10.50 -6.55
C ASN A 32 -8.84 10.16 -5.04
N SER A 33 -8.17 11.01 -4.26
CA SER A 33 -8.00 10.78 -2.81
C SER A 33 -9.32 10.71 -2.04
N ALA A 34 -10.35 11.46 -2.44
CA ALA A 34 -11.66 11.41 -1.80
C ALA A 34 -12.35 10.05 -2.03
N ASN A 35 -12.27 9.51 -3.25
CA ASN A 35 -12.81 8.19 -3.55
C ASN A 35 -12.09 7.08 -2.77
N LEU A 36 -10.77 7.19 -2.64
CA LEU A 36 -9.99 6.24 -1.84
C LEU A 36 -10.34 6.32 -0.35
N LEU A 37 -10.45 7.53 0.22
CA LEU A 37 -10.83 7.75 1.62
C LEU A 37 -12.19 7.10 1.97
N ALA A 38 -13.15 7.18 1.04
CA ALA A 38 -14.48 6.62 1.22
C ALA A 38 -14.50 5.08 1.24
N ARG A 39 -13.52 4.42 0.62
CA ARG A 39 -13.52 2.95 0.42
C ARG A 39 -12.36 2.22 1.11
N VAL A 40 -11.39 2.93 1.70
CA VAL A 40 -10.17 2.32 2.27
C VAL A 40 -10.49 1.25 3.31
N ASP A 41 -11.57 1.42 4.08
CA ASP A 41 -11.96 0.44 5.08
C ASP A 41 -12.38 -0.89 4.46
N ARG A 42 -13.25 -0.84 3.45
CA ARG A 42 -13.74 -2.02 2.72
C ARG A 42 -12.64 -2.66 1.87
N ASP A 43 -11.88 -1.85 1.14
CA ASP A 43 -11.00 -2.36 0.10
C ASP A 43 -9.61 -2.72 0.61
N VAL A 44 -9.15 -2.11 1.72
CA VAL A 44 -7.80 -2.28 2.25
C VAL A 44 -7.83 -2.81 3.68
N ASN A 45 -8.49 -2.13 4.62
CA ASN A 45 -8.45 -2.52 6.03
C ASN A 45 -9.08 -3.90 6.29
N ALA A 46 -10.11 -4.28 5.53
CA ALA A 46 -10.73 -5.61 5.61
C ALA A 46 -9.76 -6.77 5.36
N PHE A 47 -8.59 -6.52 4.77
CA PHE A 47 -7.55 -7.51 4.51
C PHE A 47 -6.41 -7.50 5.53
N HIS A 48 -6.44 -6.61 6.53
CA HIS A 48 -5.42 -6.45 7.58
C HIS A 48 -3.98 -6.48 7.05
N PRO A 49 -3.59 -5.57 6.13
CA PRO A 49 -2.29 -5.64 5.48
C PRO A 49 -1.14 -5.35 6.45
N ASP A 50 0.00 -6.03 6.23
CA ASP A 50 1.27 -5.70 6.87
C ASP A 50 1.94 -4.47 6.24
N LEU A 51 1.74 -4.28 4.93
CA LEU A 51 2.30 -3.19 4.14
C LEU A 51 1.28 -2.64 3.14
N VAL A 52 1.18 -1.32 3.05
CA VAL A 52 0.39 -0.61 2.06
C VAL A 52 1.30 0.31 1.24
N LEU A 53 1.36 0.07 -0.07
CA LEU A 53 1.92 1.01 -1.05
C LEU A 53 0.81 1.98 -1.48
N LEU A 54 0.92 3.23 -1.04
CA LEU A 54 -0.09 4.26 -1.28
C LEU A 54 0.39 5.22 -2.38
N MET A 55 -0.26 5.16 -3.54
CA MET A 55 -0.10 6.10 -4.64
C MET A 55 -1.47 6.67 -5.03
N VAL A 56 -1.71 7.95 -4.78
CA VAL A 56 -2.94 8.67 -5.13
C VAL A 56 -2.61 10.16 -5.26
N GLY A 57 -3.31 10.88 -6.13
CA GLY A 57 -3.09 12.33 -6.29
C GLY A 57 -3.15 12.82 -7.74
N THR A 58 -2.82 11.98 -8.72
CA THR A 58 -2.84 12.39 -10.13
C THR A 58 -4.24 12.90 -10.53
N ASN A 59 -5.29 12.12 -10.27
CA ASN A 59 -6.68 12.51 -10.60
C ASN A 59 -7.21 13.68 -9.76
N ASP A 60 -6.60 13.97 -8.62
CA ASP A 60 -6.92 15.13 -7.79
C ASP A 60 -6.44 16.43 -8.46
N MET A 61 -5.39 16.35 -9.29
CA MET A 61 -4.66 17.51 -9.85
C MET A 61 -4.82 17.69 -11.36
N ILE A 62 -5.27 16.68 -12.12
CA ILE A 62 -5.30 16.78 -13.60
C ILE A 62 -6.69 16.68 -14.20
N ASN A 63 -7.68 16.21 -13.44
CA ASN A 63 -9.00 15.94 -13.99
C ASN A 63 -9.91 17.15 -13.72
N SER A 64 -10.21 17.92 -14.78
CA SER A 64 -11.07 19.13 -14.73
C SER A 64 -12.39 18.93 -13.97
N LYS A 65 -12.96 17.72 -14.01
CA LYS A 65 -14.22 17.37 -13.33
C LYS A 65 -14.05 16.84 -11.91
N LYS A 66 -12.82 16.54 -11.47
CA LYS A 66 -12.50 15.89 -10.18
C LYS A 66 -11.39 16.59 -9.39
N PHE A 67 -11.08 17.85 -9.76
CA PHE A 67 -10.10 18.66 -9.06
C PHE A 67 -10.41 18.77 -7.58
N LEU A 68 -9.38 18.58 -6.77
CA LEU A 68 -9.40 18.91 -5.35
C LEU A 68 -8.33 19.97 -5.09
N SER A 69 -8.64 20.91 -4.21
CA SER A 69 -7.62 21.81 -3.69
C SER A 69 -6.53 21.03 -2.96
N ASN A 70 -5.31 21.56 -2.92
CA ASN A 70 -4.20 20.99 -2.17
C ASN A 70 -4.57 20.71 -0.70
N ALA A 71 -5.37 21.60 -0.10
CA ALA A 71 -5.85 21.43 1.27
C ALA A 71 -6.81 20.24 1.40
N GLN A 72 -7.71 20.01 0.43
CA GLN A 72 -8.58 18.82 0.41
C GLN A 72 -7.77 17.54 0.22
N TYR A 73 -6.84 17.54 -0.75
CA TYR A 73 -5.95 16.40 -0.98
C TYR A 73 -5.17 16.02 0.29
N LEU A 74 -4.53 17.00 0.95
CA LEU A 74 -3.79 16.78 2.19
C LEU A 74 -4.69 16.21 3.30
N ARG A 75 -5.90 16.76 3.48
CA ARG A 75 -6.87 16.22 4.45
C ARG A 75 -7.26 14.79 4.14
N ASN A 76 -7.48 14.47 2.88
CA ASN A 76 -7.88 13.13 2.47
C ASN A 76 -6.76 12.11 2.68
N VAL A 77 -5.53 12.43 2.27
CA VAL A 77 -4.37 11.56 2.49
C VAL A 77 -4.12 11.35 3.98
N LYS A 78 -4.21 12.40 4.80
CA LYS A 78 -4.13 12.26 6.25
C LYS A 78 -5.21 11.33 6.79
N GLY A 79 -6.46 11.51 6.37
CA GLY A 79 -7.58 10.65 6.76
C GLY A 79 -7.39 9.19 6.36
N ILE A 80 -6.82 8.93 5.18
CA ILE A 80 -6.48 7.57 4.73
C ILE A 80 -5.44 6.95 5.67
N VAL A 81 -4.35 7.67 5.94
CA VAL A 81 -3.29 7.21 6.85
C VAL A 81 -3.82 6.95 8.25
N ASP A 82 -4.66 7.85 8.77
CA ASP A 82 -5.29 7.72 10.08
C ASP A 82 -6.15 6.45 10.14
N LYS A 83 -7.00 6.20 9.14
CA LYS A 83 -7.82 4.98 9.06
C LYS A 83 -6.99 3.71 8.97
N LEU A 84 -5.93 3.69 8.16
CA LEU A 84 -5.02 2.54 8.04
C LEU A 84 -4.38 2.20 9.39
N ARG A 85 -3.87 3.22 10.11
CA ARG A 85 -3.23 3.04 11.41
C ARG A 85 -4.21 2.71 12.53
N GLN A 86 -5.43 3.22 12.48
CA GLN A 86 -6.48 2.86 13.42
C GLN A 86 -6.87 1.38 13.28
N ALA A 87 -6.98 0.88 12.05
CA ALA A 87 -7.29 -0.52 11.79
C ALA A 87 -6.12 -1.47 12.11
N ASN A 88 -4.88 -1.06 11.81
CA ASN A 88 -3.68 -1.80 12.16
C ASN A 88 -2.56 -0.84 12.60
N PRO A 89 -2.32 -0.66 13.91
CA PRO A 89 -1.27 0.23 14.42
C PRO A 89 0.16 -0.12 13.96
N LYS A 90 0.39 -1.35 13.48
CA LYS A 90 1.70 -1.84 13.03
C LYS A 90 1.88 -1.80 11.50
N VAL A 91 0.86 -1.37 10.75
CA VAL A 91 0.93 -1.34 9.28
C VAL A 91 2.08 -0.45 8.81
N LYS A 92 2.88 -0.95 7.87
CA LYS A 92 3.89 -0.15 7.16
C LYS A 92 3.23 0.56 5.99
N ILE A 93 3.34 1.87 5.93
CA ILE A 93 2.78 2.66 4.83
C ILE A 93 3.93 3.26 4.04
N VAL A 94 4.02 2.91 2.77
CA VAL A 94 4.98 3.48 1.82
C VAL A 94 4.20 4.43 0.91
N MET A 95 4.42 5.73 1.08
CA MET A 95 3.85 6.72 0.17
C MET A 95 4.72 6.82 -1.08
N ALA A 96 4.14 6.52 -2.23
CA ALA A 96 4.76 6.77 -3.52
C ALA A 96 4.39 8.16 -4.02
N SER A 97 5.38 8.87 -4.55
CA SER A 97 5.11 10.08 -5.34
C SER A 97 4.23 9.74 -6.53
N ILE A 98 3.36 10.68 -6.92
CA ILE A 98 2.67 10.58 -8.21
C ILE A 98 3.71 10.51 -9.34
N LEU A 99 3.38 9.79 -10.39
CA LEU A 99 4.26 9.65 -11.56
C LEU A 99 4.34 10.98 -12.33
N PRO A 100 5.47 11.25 -13.01
CA PRO A 100 5.55 12.38 -13.93
C PRO A 100 4.51 12.22 -15.06
N VAL A 101 4.09 13.34 -15.61
CA VAL A 101 3.18 13.40 -16.75
C VAL A 101 3.88 14.04 -17.93
N GLU A 102 3.50 13.65 -19.14
CA GLU A 102 3.85 14.41 -20.34
C GLU A 102 2.89 15.60 -20.45
N GLU A 103 3.41 16.80 -20.25
CA GLU A 103 2.60 18.02 -20.14
C GLU A 103 1.86 18.35 -21.44
N GLU A 104 2.53 18.22 -22.58
CA GLU A 104 1.94 18.54 -23.90
C GLU A 104 0.69 17.69 -24.17
N TYR A 105 0.80 16.37 -23.99
CA TYR A 105 -0.33 15.47 -24.11
C TYR A 105 -1.44 15.75 -23.08
N LEU A 106 -1.09 16.18 -21.86
CA LEU A 106 -2.07 16.48 -20.82
C LEU A 106 -2.95 17.69 -21.19
N PHE A 107 -2.35 18.75 -21.71
CA PHE A 107 -3.07 19.97 -22.11
C PHE A 107 -3.92 19.76 -23.37
N GLN A 108 -3.61 18.76 -24.19
CA GLN A 108 -4.47 18.38 -25.32
C GLN A 108 -5.72 17.61 -24.90
N ARG A 109 -5.75 17.08 -23.67
CA ARG A 109 -6.77 16.10 -23.27
C ARG A 109 -8.12 16.73 -22.99
N HIS A 110 -8.20 18.01 -22.58
CA HIS A 110 -9.43 18.73 -22.24
C HIS A 110 -9.30 20.22 -22.56
#